data_AF-A0A381RHQ0-F1
#
_entry.id   AF-A0A381RHQ0-F1
#
_cell.length_a   1.000
_cell.length_b   1.000
_cell.length_c   1.000
_cell.angle_alpha   90.00
_cell.angle_beta   90.00
_cell.angle_gamma   90.00
#
_symmetry.space_group_name_H-M   'P 1'
#
loop_
_entity.id
_entity.type
_entity.pdbx_description
1 polymer ?
#
loop_
_entity_poly.entity_id
_entity_poly.type
_entity_poly.pdbx_seq_one_letter_code
_entity_poly.pdbx_strand_id
1 'polypeptide(L)'
;MIQVEIINGPITPFPSDNSHQDDGAELVFNGRVRDIEHGENIIALEYEQYEGMAETELKKLAEETVQKYPVHDLFCRHRVGKVNVGEAS
;
A
#
# COMPACT_ATOMS: atom_id res chain seq x y z
N MET A 1 -6.07 14.30 -2.68
CA MET A 1 -4.60 14.30 -2.78
C MET A 1 -4.12 12.90 -3.14
N ILE A 2 -3.15 12.76 -4.05
CA ILE A 2 -2.50 11.47 -4.34
C ILE A 2 -1.13 11.44 -3.68
N GLN A 3 -0.83 10.38 -2.93
CA GLN A 3 0.49 10.12 -2.36
C GLN A 3 0.84 8.65 -2.57
N VAL A 4 2.02 8.41 -3.14
CA VAL A 4 2.56 7.07 -3.39
C VAL A 4 3.97 7.01 -2.82
N GLU A 5 4.26 5.96 -2.06
CA GLU A 5 5.56 5.77 -1.42
C GLU A 5 6.01 4.31 -1.52
N ILE A 6 7.27 4.10 -1.89
CA ILE A 6 7.96 2.83 -1.67
C ILE A 6 8.96 3.02 -0.53
N ILE A 7 8.81 2.24 0.53
CA ILE A 7 9.60 2.38 1.75
C ILE A 7 10.41 1.11 2.04
N ASN A 8 11.54 1.27 2.72
CA ASN A 8 12.33 0.18 3.26
C ASN A 8 12.20 0.19 4.80
N GLY A 9 11.16 -0.48 5.30
CA GLY A 9 10.85 -0.53 6.73
C GLY A 9 9.36 -0.79 6.99
N PRO A 10 8.95 -0.97 8.26
CA PRO A 10 7.56 -1.21 8.62
C PRO A 10 6.62 -0.10 8.13
N ILE A 11 5.46 -0.49 7.62
CA ILE A 11 4.40 0.45 7.22
C ILE A 11 3.74 1.01 8.49
N THR A 12 3.86 2.32 8.68
CA THR A 12 2.95 3.06 9.56
C THR A 12 1.61 3.18 8.85
N PRO A 13 0.49 2.72 9.44
CA PRO A 13 -0.82 2.87 8.84
C PRO A 13 -1.18 4.36 8.65
N PHE A 14 -1.92 4.66 7.58
CA PHE A 14 -2.56 5.96 7.48
C PHE A 14 -3.66 6.04 8.55
N PRO A 15 -3.61 7.02 9.48
CA PRO A 15 -4.67 7.19 10.45
C PRO A 15 -5.93 7.68 9.75
N SER A 16 -7.09 7.35 10.33
CA SER A 16 -8.35 7.93 9.90
C SER A 16 -8.32 9.45 10.07
N ASP A 17 -8.78 10.20 9.07
CA ASP A 17 -8.82 11.66 9.12
C ASP A 17 -10.28 12.15 9.26
N ASN A 18 -10.57 12.79 10.39
CA ASN A 18 -11.89 13.34 10.69
C ASN A 18 -12.08 14.78 10.21
N SER A 19 -11.10 15.35 9.50
CA SER A 19 -11.18 16.70 8.93
C SER A 19 -11.96 16.74 7.62
N HIS A 20 -12.15 15.59 6.96
CA HIS A 20 -12.95 15.46 5.76
C HIS A 20 -14.45 15.63 6.07
N GLN A 21 -15.01 16.80 5.71
CA GLN A 21 -16.43 17.10 5.93
C GLN A 21 -17.31 16.71 4.74
N ASP A 22 -16.70 16.52 3.56
CA ASP A 22 -17.40 16.22 2.31
C ASP A 22 -17.25 14.73 1.90
N ASP A 23 -16.52 13.93 2.67
CA ASP A 23 -16.32 12.50 2.44
C ASP A 23 -17.13 11.66 3.44
N GLY A 24 -17.98 10.78 2.91
CA GLY A 24 -18.83 9.91 3.74
C GLY A 24 -18.16 8.61 4.21
N ALA A 25 -16.98 8.28 3.69
CA ALA A 25 -16.30 7.03 4.00
C ALA A 25 -14.80 7.08 3.69
N GLU A 26 -14.02 6.36 4.49
CA GLU A 26 -12.66 5.95 4.17
C GLU A 26 -12.59 4.42 4.04
N LEU A 27 -11.69 3.92 3.20
CA LEU A 27 -11.42 2.49 3.08
C LEU A 27 -9.92 2.26 3.13
N VAL A 28 -9.52 1.32 3.99
CA VAL A 28 -8.12 0.92 4.15
C VAL A 28 -7.94 -0.54 3.75
N PHE A 29 -6.98 -0.79 2.86
CA PHE A 29 -6.53 -2.14 2.51
C PHE A 29 -5.08 -2.33 2.98
N ASN A 30 -4.84 -3.42 3.72
CA ASN A 30 -3.50 -3.82 4.16
C ASN A 30 -3.22 -5.25 3.69
N GLY A 31 -2.39 -5.39 2.65
CA GLY A 31 -1.86 -6.69 2.23
C GLY A 31 -0.85 -7.20 3.27
N ARG A 32 -1.03 -8.43 3.76
CA ARG A 32 -0.16 -9.02 4.79
C ARG A 32 0.48 -10.31 4.30
N VAL A 33 1.72 -10.53 4.72
CA VAL A 33 2.40 -11.81 4.50
C VAL A 33 1.70 -12.90 5.31
N ARG A 34 1.27 -13.95 4.62
CA ARG A 34 0.64 -15.13 5.24
C ARG A 34 1.72 -16.13 5.65
N ASP A 35 1.39 -16.99 6.61
CA ASP A 35 2.31 -18.00 7.16
C ASP A 35 2.52 -19.21 6.25
N ILE A 36 1.61 -19.46 5.30
CA ILE A 36 1.69 -20.58 4.34
C ILE A 36 1.77 -20.05 2.91
N GLU A 37 2.82 -20.47 2.20
CA GLU A 37 2.99 -20.22 0.77
C GLU A 37 3.29 -21.55 0.06
N HIS A 38 2.55 -21.85 -1.01
CA HIS A 38 2.63 -23.14 -1.73
C HIS A 38 2.56 -24.41 -0.84
N GLY A 39 1.88 -24.33 0.32
CA GLY A 39 1.71 -25.45 1.24
C GLY A 39 2.81 -25.59 2.29
N GLU A 40 3.84 -24.74 2.24
CA GLU A 40 4.97 -24.74 3.18
C GLU A 40 4.90 -23.52 4.10
N ASN A 41 5.39 -23.68 5.33
CA ASN A 41 5.48 -22.56 6.27
C ASN A 41 6.63 -21.63 5.88
N ILE A 42 6.35 -20.33 5.83
CA ILE A 42 7.36 -19.28 5.65
C ILE A 42 7.42 -18.38 6.88
N ILE A 43 8.54 -17.67 7.06
CA ILE A 43 8.68 -16.68 8.15
C ILE A 43 8.62 -15.23 7.64
N ALA A 44 8.86 -15.04 6.34
CA ALA A 44 8.89 -13.73 5.69
C ALA A 44 8.83 -13.89 4.16
N LEU A 45 8.56 -12.79 3.48
CA LEU A 45 8.83 -12.58 2.05
C LEU A 45 9.90 -11.50 1.88
N GLU A 46 10.69 -11.59 0.81
CA GLU A 46 11.61 -10.56 0.38
C GLU A 46 11.02 -9.86 -0.85
N TYR A 47 10.74 -8.56 -0.74
CA TYR A 47 10.17 -7.76 -1.83
C TYR A 47 11.26 -6.92 -2.50
N GLU A 48 11.39 -7.06 -3.81
CA GLU A 48 12.29 -6.26 -4.63
C GLU A 48 11.51 -5.36 -5.58
N GLN A 49 12.12 -4.25 -5.98
CA GLN A 49 11.58 -3.38 -7.01
C GLN A 49 12.64 -3.00 -8.04
N TYR A 50 12.19 -2.64 -9.24
CA TYR A 50 13.01 -1.79 -10.10
C TYR A 50 12.83 -0.34 -9.66
N GLU A 51 13.91 0.24 -9.15
CA GLU A 51 13.93 1.58 -8.57
C GLU A 51 13.33 2.62 -9.54
N GLY A 52 12.37 3.40 -9.04
CA GLY A 52 11.66 4.45 -9.80
C GLY A 52 10.52 3.95 -10.69
N MET A 53 10.58 2.75 -11.26
CA MET A 53 9.48 2.23 -12.11
C MET A 53 8.25 1.89 -11.27
N ALA A 54 8.42 1.16 -10.16
CA ALA A 54 7.28 0.74 -9.35
C ALA A 54 6.51 1.95 -8.79
N GLU A 55 7.21 2.99 -8.33
CA GLU A 55 6.59 4.23 -7.88
C GLU A 55 5.84 4.95 -9.01
N THR A 56 6.44 5.00 -10.20
CA THR A 56 5.83 5.61 -11.39
C THR A 56 4.53 4.90 -11.79
N GLU A 57 4.54 3.56 -11.85
CA GLU A 57 3.36 2.78 -12.21
C GLU A 57 2.26 2.87 -11.14
N LEU A 58 2.62 2.82 -9.86
CA LEU A 58 1.67 3.01 -8.77
C LEU A 58 1.02 4.40 -8.79
N LYS A 59 1.81 5.44 -9.08
CA LYS A 59 1.29 6.80 -9.24
C LYS A 59 0.33 6.91 -10.42
N LYS A 60 0.68 6.31 -11.55
CA LYS A 60 -0.19 6.26 -12.73
C LYS A 60 -1.52 5.56 -12.41
N LEU A 61 -1.48 4.40 -11.74
CA LEU A 61 -2.69 3.69 -11.31
C LEU A 61 -3.55 4.53 -10.35
N ALA A 62 -2.92 5.28 -9.44
CA ALA A 62 -3.62 6.19 -8.55
C ALA A 62 -4.32 7.31 -9.33
N GLU A 63 -3.61 7.96 -10.27
CA GLU A 63 -4.16 9.01 -11.13
C GLU A 63 -5.33 8.50 -11.98
N GLU A 64 -5.20 7.33 -12.59
CA GLU A 64 -6.28 6.70 -13.35
C GLU A 64 -7.49 6.37 -12.44
N THR A 65 -7.24 5.93 -11.21
CA THR A 65 -8.29 5.59 -10.24
C THR A 65 -9.09 6.82 -9.83
N VAL A 66 -8.44 7.93 -9.47
CA VAL A 66 -9.15 9.16 -9.08
C VAL A 66 -9.86 9.84 -10.26
N GLN A 67 -9.41 9.60 -11.50
CA GLN A 67 -10.13 10.07 -12.69
C GLN A 67 -11.38 9.24 -12.97
N LYS A 68 -11.32 7.93 -12.69
CA LYS A 68 -12.39 6.98 -12.97
C LYS A 68 -13.47 6.95 -11.89
N TYR A 69 -13.09 7.15 -10.64
CA TYR A 69 -13.97 7.07 -9.47
C TYR A 69 -13.95 8.38 -8.69
N PRO A 70 -15.09 8.78 -8.07
CA PRO A 70 -15.16 10.01 -7.28
C PRO A 70 -14.51 9.82 -5.89
N VAL A 71 -13.20 9.60 -5.87
CA VAL A 71 -12.37 9.52 -4.66
C VAL A 71 -11.53 10.79 -4.57
N HIS A 72 -11.63 11.53 -3.46
CA HIS A 72 -10.89 12.79 -3.28
C HIS A 72 -9.41 12.56 -2.95
N ASP A 73 -9.14 11.51 -2.17
CA ASP A 73 -7.80 11.17 -1.69
C ASP A 73 -7.45 9.71 -1.98
N LEU A 74 -6.18 9.47 -2.32
CA LEU A 74 -5.63 8.13 -2.54
C LEU A 74 -4.20 8.09 -2.03
N PHE A 75 -4.01 7.29 -0.98
CA PHE A 75 -2.72 7.05 -0.35
C PHE A 75 -2.30 5.60 -0.59
N CYS A 76 -1.10 5.41 -1.14
CA CYS A 76 -0.51 4.09 -1.38
C CYS A 76 0.89 4.04 -0.78
N ARG A 77 1.16 3.02 0.03
CA ARG A 77 2.49 2.74 0.56
C ARG A 77 2.80 1.27 0.35
N HIS A 78 3.93 1.00 -0.29
CA HIS A 78 4.44 -0.35 -0.46
C HIS A 78 5.81 -0.49 0.20
N ARG A 79 6.08 -1.65 0.77
CA ARG A 79 7.29 -1.99 1.50
C ARG A 79 8.13 -2.96 0.67
N VAL A 80 9.39 -2.60 0.53
CA VAL A 80 10.43 -3.47 -0.02
C VAL A 80 11.34 -3.98 1.08
N GLY A 81 12.17 -4.97 0.73
CA GLY A 81 13.01 -5.71 1.66
C GLY A 81 12.25 -6.84 2.36
N LYS A 82 12.81 -7.32 3.47
CA LYS A 82 12.23 -8.40 4.27
C LYS A 82 10.96 -7.94 5.01
N VAL A 83 9.86 -8.68 4.81
CA VAL A 83 8.56 -8.48 5.47
C VAL A 83 8.15 -9.77 6.17
N ASN A 84 8.03 -9.74 7.50
CA ASN A 84 7.71 -10.95 8.26
C ASN A 84 6.22 -11.32 8.14
N VAL A 85 5.90 -12.59 8.40
CA VAL A 85 4.51 -13.07 8.52
C VAL A 85 3.69 -12.16 9.44
N GLY A 86 2.50 -11.78 8.99
CA GLY A 86 1.56 -10.89 9.69
C GLY A 86 1.81 -9.40 9.48
N GLU A 87 3.00 -9.00 9.00
CA GLU A 87 3.31 -7.60 8.69
C GLU A 87 2.68 -7.16 7.37
N ALA A 88 2.40 -5.87 7.26
CA ALA A 88 1.96 -5.27 6.00
C ALA A 88 3.13 -5.10 5.03
N SER A 89 2.89 -5.46 3.77
CA SER A 89 3.77 -5.28 2.62
C SER A 89 3.30 -4.13 1.76
#